data_AF-A0A7V0ZN61-F1
#
_entry.id   AF-A0A7V0ZN61-F1
#
_cell.length_a   1.000
_cell.length_b   1.000
_cell.length_c   1.000
_cell.angle_alpha   90.00
_cell.angle_beta   90.00
_cell.angle_gamma   90.00
#
_symmetry.space_group_name_H-M   'P 1'
#
loop_
_entity.id
_entity.type
_entity.pdbx_description
1 polymer ?
#
loop_
_entity_poly.entity_id
_entity_poly.type
_entity_poly.pdbx_seq_one_letter_code
_entity_poly.pdbx_strand_id
1 'polypeptide(L)'
;PRWPGLDGLETLRRLRANNDEVQVIVLTGQATVDKALEVIKAGALDLLQKPAPLQELITKIEEASSRRALLVEKHMEEKLKDIMGKKGW
;
A
#
# COMPACT_ATOMS: atom_id res chain seq x y z
N PRO A 1 -2.49 -14.28 -17.76
CA PRO A 1 -3.90 -14.52 -17.36
C PRO A 1 -4.36 -13.53 -16.28
N ARG A 2 -5.49 -12.83 -16.50
CA ARG A 2 -6.21 -12.13 -15.41
C ARG A 2 -6.81 -13.21 -14.50
N TRP A 3 -6.62 -13.09 -13.19
CA TRP A 3 -7.30 -13.97 -12.24
C TRP A 3 -8.81 -13.68 -12.32
N PRO A 4 -9.65 -14.66 -12.70
CA PRO A 4 -11.09 -14.45 -12.75
C PRO A 4 -11.63 -14.35 -11.32
N GLY A 5 -12.27 -13.23 -10.99
CA GLY A 5 -13.03 -13.05 -9.74
C GLY A 5 -12.45 -12.05 -8.73
N LEU A 6 -11.22 -11.57 -8.91
CA LEU A 6 -10.63 -10.57 -8.02
C LEU A 6 -10.17 -9.34 -8.81
N ASP A 7 -10.91 -8.24 -8.71
CA ASP A 7 -10.48 -6.95 -9.27
C ASP A 7 -9.34 -6.39 -8.38
N GLY A 8 -8.17 -6.17 -8.98
CA GLY A 8 -6.98 -5.72 -8.27
C GLY A 8 -7.18 -4.35 -7.61
N LEU A 9 -8.01 -3.48 -8.21
CA LEU A 9 -8.33 -2.18 -7.63
C LEU A 9 -9.26 -2.30 -6.42
N GLU A 10 -10.28 -3.14 -6.52
CA GLU A 10 -11.16 -3.45 -5.39
C GLU A 10 -10.39 -4.11 -4.23
N THR A 11 -9.45 -5.01 -4.56
CA THR A 11 -8.57 -5.63 -3.57
C THR A 11 -7.72 -4.59 -2.85
N LEU A 12 -7.11 -3.67 -3.61
CA LEU A 12 -6.35 -2.56 -3.06
C LEU A 12 -7.21 -1.73 -2.10
N ARG A 13 -8.41 -1.32 -2.51
CA ARG A 13 -9.32 -0.55 -1.67
C ARG A 13 -9.65 -1.28 -0.36
N ARG A 14 -9.96 -2.58 -0.42
CA ARG A 14 -10.26 -3.39 0.77
C ARG A 14 -9.06 -3.53 1.70
N LEU A 15 -7.86 -3.75 1.16
CA LEU A 15 -6.65 -3.84 1.96
C LEU A 15 -6.38 -2.52 2.69
N ARG A 16 -6.46 -1.39 1.97
CA ARG A 16 -6.26 -0.06 2.53
C ARG A 16 -7.31 0.32 3.57
N ALA A 17 -8.56 -0.11 3.39
CA ALA A 17 -9.64 0.16 4.36
C ALA A 17 -9.47 -0.63 5.67
N ASN A 18 -8.89 -1.83 5.61
CA ASN A 18 -8.71 -2.70 6.78
C ASN A 18 -7.40 -2.44 7.53
N ASN A 19 -6.33 -2.05 6.82
CA ASN A 19 -5.04 -1.74 7.40
C ASN A 19 -4.27 -0.74 6.52
N ASP A 20 -4.11 0.47 7.02
CA ASP A 20 -3.45 1.57 6.34
C ASP A 20 -1.91 1.54 6.45
N GLU A 21 -1.34 0.64 7.25
CA GLU A 21 0.09 0.35 7.32
C GLU A 21 0.55 -0.53 6.16
N VAL A 22 -0.36 -1.32 5.56
CA VAL A 22 -0.04 -2.23 4.46
C VAL A 22 0.29 -1.42 3.20
N GLN A 23 1.51 -1.63 2.69
CA GLN A 23 1.94 -1.06 1.41
C GLN A 23 1.61 -2.02 0.27
N VAL A 24 1.03 -1.50 -0.81
CA VAL A 24 0.61 -2.29 -1.96
C VAL A 24 1.29 -1.76 -3.21
N ILE A 25 2.03 -2.63 -3.91
CA ILE A 25 2.61 -2.36 -5.23
C ILE A 25 1.78 -3.13 -6.25
N VAL A 26 1.26 -2.46 -7.27
CA VAL A 26 0.42 -3.08 -8.29
C VAL A 26 1.27 -3.44 -9.51
N LEU A 27 1.21 -4.69 -9.94
CA LEU A 27 1.90 -5.15 -11.16
C LEU A 27 0.88 -5.43 -12.27
N THR A 28 0.87 -4.65 -13.35
CA THR A 28 -0.10 -4.78 -14.45
C THR A 28 0.57 -5.06 -15.80
N GLY A 29 -0.05 -5.91 -16.64
CA GLY A 29 0.37 -6.07 -18.05
C GLY A 29 -0.19 -5.00 -19.00
N GLN A 30 -1.16 -4.21 -18.54
CA GLN A 30 -1.75 -3.09 -19.28
C GLN A 30 -1.78 -1.87 -18.34
N ALA A 31 -0.79 -1.00 -18.47
CA ALA A 31 -0.70 0.27 -17.74
C ALA A 31 -1.19 1.39 -18.66
N THR A 32 -2.50 1.69 -18.62
CA THR A 32 -2.98 2.97 -19.16
C THR A 32 -2.80 4.06 -18.12
N VAL A 33 -2.60 5.30 -18.56
CA VAL A 33 -2.41 6.45 -17.67
C VAL A 33 -3.60 6.58 -16.70
N ASP A 34 -4.83 6.46 -17.20
CA ASP A 34 -6.04 6.55 -16.38
C ASP A 34 -6.06 5.49 -15.27
N LYS A 35 -5.71 4.25 -15.61
CA LYS A 35 -5.68 3.15 -14.66
C LYS A 35 -4.56 3.31 -13.63
N ALA A 36 -3.43 3.89 -14.05
CA ALA A 36 -2.36 4.22 -13.12
C ALA A 36 -2.80 5.27 -12.10
N LEU A 37 -3.46 6.33 -12.57
CA LEU A 37 -4.02 7.35 -11.69
C LEU A 37 -5.06 6.79 -10.72
N GLU A 38 -5.94 5.88 -11.17
CA GLU A 38 -6.91 5.23 -10.28
C GLU A 38 -6.25 4.40 -9.18
N VAL A 39 -5.21 3.62 -9.52
CA VAL A 39 -4.47 2.79 -8.58
C VAL A 39 -3.74 3.66 -7.54
N ILE A 40 -3.08 4.73 -7.97
CA ILE A 40 -2.40 5.66 -7.07
C ILE A 40 -3.41 6.37 -6.16
N LYS A 41 -4.54 6.86 -6.71
CA LYS A 41 -5.62 7.49 -5.91
C LYS A 41 -6.24 6.53 -4.90
N ALA A 42 -6.29 5.23 -5.21
CA ALA A 42 -6.78 4.20 -4.29
C ALA A 42 -5.77 3.84 -3.18
N GLY A 43 -4.59 4.48 -3.14
CA GLY A 43 -3.61 4.33 -2.06
C GLY A 43 -2.57 3.25 -2.30
N ALA A 44 -2.34 2.83 -3.55
CA ALA A 44 -1.16 2.05 -3.88
C ALA A 44 0.11 2.88 -3.62
N LEU A 45 1.17 2.19 -3.23
CA LEU A 45 2.49 2.78 -3.14
C LEU A 45 3.05 3.08 -4.53
N ASP A 46 2.93 2.10 -5.43
CA ASP A 46 3.47 2.20 -6.78
C ASP A 46 2.74 1.28 -7.76
N LEU A 47 2.91 1.55 -9.06
CA LEU A 47 2.44 0.73 -10.17
C LEU A 47 3.61 0.38 -11.09
N LEU A 48 3.86 -0.92 -11.25
CA LEU A 48 4.86 -1.43 -12.17
C LEU A 48 4.21 -2.14 -13.36
N GLN A 49 4.73 -1.90 -14.56
CA GLN A 49 4.29 -2.59 -15.77
C GLN A 49 5.03 -3.92 -15.92
N LYS A 50 4.32 -5.00 -16.25
CA LYS A 50 4.91 -6.30 -16.56
C LYS A 50 5.39 -6.34 -18.03
N PRO A 51 6.56 -6.95 -18.31
CA PRO A 51 7.53 -7.45 -17.35
C PRO A 51 8.29 -6.30 -16.67
N ALA A 52 8.43 -6.37 -15.34
CA ALA A 52 9.23 -5.42 -14.58
C ALA A 52 10.62 -6.04 -14.29
N PRO A 53 11.72 -5.28 -14.43
CA PRO A 53 13.04 -5.71 -13.98
C PRO A 53 13.03 -6.13 -12.50
N LEU A 54 13.70 -7.23 -12.18
CA LEU A 54 13.76 -7.73 -10.79
C LEU A 54 14.37 -6.69 -9.84
N GLN A 55 15.42 -6.00 -10.29
CA GLN A 55 16.10 -4.97 -9.50
C GLN A 55 15.15 -3.84 -9.11
N GLU A 56 14.33 -3.37 -10.06
CA GLU A 56 13.33 -2.33 -9.82
C GLU A 56 12.28 -2.80 -8.81
N LEU A 57 11.78 -4.03 -8.96
CA LEU A 57 10.82 -4.60 -8.01
C LEU A 57 11.41 -4.70 -6.59
N ILE A 58 12.67 -5.12 -6.46
CA ILE A 58 13.37 -5.19 -5.16
C ILE A 58 13.44 -3.80 -4.52
N THR A 59 13.89 -2.79 -5.27
CA THR A 59 13.94 -1.41 -4.77
C THR A 59 12.58 -0.92 -4.29
N LYS A 60 11.50 -1.21 -5.04
CA LYS A 60 10.13 -0.84 -4.61
C LYS A 60 9.68 -1.57 -3.36
N ILE A 61 10.08 -2.83 -3.17
CA ILE A 61 9.78 -3.58 -1.95
C ILE A 61 10.54 -2.99 -0.75
N GLU A 62 11.80 -2.58 -0.91
CA GLU A 62 12.59 -1.93 0.13
C GLU A 62 11.99 -0.58 0.54
N GLU A 63 11.58 0.24 -0.44
CA GLU A 63 10.83 1.48 -0.21
C GLU A 63 9.52 1.22 0.56
N ALA A 64 8.78 0.18 0.17
CA ALA A 64 7.54 -0.23 0.82
C ALA A 64 7.77 -0.65 2.28
N SER A 65 8.80 -1.46 2.53
CA SER A 65 9.17 -1.91 3.87
C SER A 65 9.53 -0.74 4.77
N SER A 66 10.36 0.18 4.28
CA SER A 66 10.79 1.37 5.01
C SER A 66 9.59 2.27 5.35
N ARG A 67 8.70 2.52 4.39
CA ARG A 67 7.49 3.32 4.62
C ARG A 67 6.55 2.68 5.64
N ARG A 68 6.40 1.34 5.59
CA ARG A 68 5.60 0.61 6.58
C ARG A 68 6.15 0.77 7.99
N ALA A 69 7.47 0.67 8.18
CA ALA A 69 8.09 0.83 9.49
C ALA A 69 7.74 2.18 10.12
N LEU A 70 7.81 3.26 9.34
CA LEU A 70 7.45 4.61 9.80
C LEU A 70 5.96 4.73 10.18
N LEU A 71 5.06 4.11 9.41
CA LEU A 71 3.62 4.14 9.72
C LEU A 71 3.30 3.37 11.01
N VAL A 72 3.92 2.21 11.20
CA VAL A 72 3.76 1.40 12.42
C VAL A 72 4.24 2.17 13.65
N GLU A 73 5.40 2.83 13.55
CA GLU A 73 5.93 3.68 14.63
C GLU A 73 4.96 4.81 14.97
N LYS A 74 4.48 5.54 13.96
CA LYS A 74 3.50 6.62 14.14
C LYS A 74 2.21 6.14 14.82
N HIS A 75 1.62 5.02 14.37
CA HIS A 75 0.42 4.47 15.00
C HIS A 75 0.69 4.00 16.44
N MET A 76 1.90 3.51 16.73
CA MET A 76 2.27 3.12 18.09
C MET A 76 2.35 4.35 19.00
N GLU A 77 2.96 5.45 18.54
CA GLU A 77 2.99 6.72 19.27
C GLU A 77 1.59 7.28 19.53
N GLU A 78 0.71 7.26 18.52
CA GLU A 78 -0.68 7.72 18.64
C GLU A 78 -1.46 6.90 19.67
N LYS A 79 -1.30 5.56 19.67
CA LYS A 79 -1.90 4.67 20.68
C LYS A 79 -1.37 4.95 22.08
N LEU A 80 -0.06 5.18 22.24
CA LEU A 80 0.53 5.51 23.54
C LEU A 80 -0.04 6.83 24.08
N LYS A 81 -0.17 7.86 23.23
CA LYS A 81 -0.77 9.14 23.59
C LYS A 81 -2.23 8.99 24.03
N ASP A 82 -3.02 8.20 23.32
CA ASP A 82 -4.42 7.92 23.67
C ASP A 82 -4.55 7.24 25.04
N ILE A 83 -3.70 6.23 25.32
CA ILE A 83 -3.68 5.53 26.62
C ILE A 83 -3.29 6.48 27.75
N MET A 84 -2.22 7.27 27.55
CA MET A 84 -1.77 8.24 28.56
C MET A 84 -2.78 9.36 28.80
N GLY A 85 -3.47 9.83 27.75
CA GLY A 85 -4.53 10.82 27.85
C GLY A 85 -5.77 10.33 28.61
N LYS A 86 -6.14 9.04 28.44
CA LYS A 86 -7.27 8.42 29.15
C LYS A 86 -6.99 8.10 30.62
N LYS A 87 -5.72 7.96 31.01
CA LYS A 87 -5.29 7.68 32.38
C LYS A 87 -5.04 8.94 33.22
N GLY A 88 -5.15 10.13 32.62
CA GLY A 88 -5.12 11.41 33.31
C GLY A 88 -6.49 11.80 33.88
N TRP A 89 -7.07 10.95 34.73
CA TRP A 89 -8.17 11.25 35.66
C TRP A 89 -8.04 10.37 36.91
#